data_AF-A0A0V8DMY2-F1
#
_entry.id   AF-A0A0V8DMY2-F1
#
_cell.length_a   1.000
_cell.length_b   1.000
_cell.length_c   1.000
_cell.angle_alpha   90.00
_cell.angle_beta   90.00
_cell.angle_gamma   90.00
#
_symmetry.space_group_name_H-M   'P 1'
#
loop_
_entity.id
_entity.type
_entity.pdbx_description
1 polymer ?
#
loop_
_entity_poly.entity_id
_entity_poly.type
_entity_poly.pdbx_seq_one_letter_code
_entity_poly.pdbx_strand_id
1 'polypeptide(L)'
;MAFLIISLIIMLIGLLRLKINKRSIIGGIFLASGLILSLASLFFELLNLIYLYLPSGDFATLIIAYGILPLIFLLVCGYFIFNSKTMRTKEGKSATAKLSALFGLNLLIAFPALFMLFTFSTKTIPQIIWYILLYILLIDIILCFLFAAYILYSWMSQMIPLQKKIDYIIILGSGVRSEEVPPLLKSRLDKGIEYYQKNPTAKFVVSGGQGADEPVSEAFAMRKYLQSQNIPNHQILFEDKSTTTYENMLFSKRIINEDWSDKEMPPSIIFSTNNYHVLRGSLYAQRVKLKAQGVGAPTALYFLPTALIREYIALLLHRKIILFSVLGGVLMLIIISLLPI
;
A
#
# COMPACT_ATOMS: atom_id res chain seq x y z
N MET A 1 6.05 -18.20 -23.53
CA MET A 1 6.85 -19.00 -22.56
C MET A 1 7.98 -18.25 -21.84
N ALA A 2 8.94 -17.58 -22.50
CA ALA A 2 10.09 -16.95 -21.82
C ALA A 2 9.69 -15.89 -20.76
N PHE A 3 8.71 -15.02 -21.06
CA PHE A 3 8.20 -14.03 -20.11
C PHE A 3 7.59 -14.63 -18.85
N LEU A 4 6.89 -15.77 -18.99
CA LEU A 4 6.33 -16.50 -17.85
C LEU A 4 7.42 -17.07 -16.95
N ILE A 5 8.51 -17.58 -17.52
CA ILE A 5 9.65 -18.07 -16.73
C ILE A 5 10.28 -16.92 -15.94
N ILE A 6 10.50 -15.77 -16.59
CA ILE A 6 11.05 -14.57 -15.92
C ILE A 6 10.12 -14.10 -14.80
N SER A 7 8.81 -14.04 -15.03
CA SER A 7 7.85 -13.60 -14.00
C SER A 7 7.78 -14.57 -12.82
N LEU A 8 7.89 -15.87 -13.06
CA LEU A 8 7.97 -16.88 -12.01
C LEU A 8 9.26 -16.77 -11.19
N ILE A 9 10.40 -16.45 -11.81
CA ILE A 9 11.66 -16.20 -11.11
C ILE A 9 11.53 -14.97 -10.20
N ILE A 10 10.96 -13.87 -10.70
CA ILE A 10 10.69 -12.66 -9.91
C ILE A 10 9.80 -13.00 -8.71
N MET A 11 8.74 -13.79 -8.93
CA MET A 11 7.83 -14.25 -7.89
C MET A 11 8.57 -15.09 -6.83
N LEU A 12 9.43 -16.01 -7.26
CA LEU A 12 10.24 -16.87 -6.39
C LEU A 12 11.20 -16.05 -5.52
N ILE A 13 11.88 -15.05 -6.09
CA ILE A 13 12.74 -14.13 -5.33
C ILE A 13 11.93 -13.42 -4.23
N GLY A 14 10.71 -12.98 -4.56
CA GLY A 14 9.78 -12.39 -3.60
C GLY A 14 9.44 -13.34 -2.46
N LEU A 15 9.07 -14.58 -2.78
CA LEU A 15 8.75 -15.63 -1.79
C LEU A 15 9.94 -15.95 -0.88
N LEU A 16 11.14 -16.13 -1.45
CA LEU A 16 12.36 -16.41 -0.67
C LEU A 16 12.65 -15.26 0.31
N ARG A 17 12.46 -14.02 -0.13
CA ARG A 17 12.67 -12.85 0.73
C ARG A 17 11.61 -12.77 1.84
N LEU A 18 10.36 -13.10 1.56
CA LEU A 18 9.27 -13.15 2.55
C LEU A 18 9.44 -14.29 3.54
N LYS A 19 10.08 -15.40 3.15
CA LYS A 19 10.44 -16.50 4.07
C LYS A 19 11.43 -16.03 5.13
N ILE A 20 12.40 -15.18 4.76
CA ILE A 20 13.37 -14.59 5.69
C ILE A 20 12.73 -13.50 6.56
N ASN A 21 11.96 -12.60 5.94
CA ASN A 21 11.23 -11.55 6.64
C ASN A 21 9.80 -11.47 6.11
N LYS A 22 8.86 -12.02 6.89
CA LYS A 22 7.43 -12.15 6.54
C LYS A 22 6.77 -10.83 6.10
N ARG A 23 7.30 -9.69 6.52
CA ARG A 23 6.79 -8.35 6.18
C ARG A 23 7.82 -7.50 5.44
N SER A 24 8.66 -8.14 4.65
CA SER A 24 9.57 -7.47 3.73
C SER A 24 8.78 -6.78 2.62
N ILE A 25 8.81 -5.45 2.60
CA ILE A 25 8.17 -4.66 1.53
C ILE A 25 8.75 -5.01 0.16
N ILE A 26 10.08 -5.16 0.07
CA ILE A 26 10.74 -5.53 -1.19
C ILE A 26 10.31 -6.94 -1.61
N GLY A 27 10.33 -7.90 -0.69
CA GLY A 27 9.87 -9.26 -0.98
C GLY A 27 8.41 -9.30 -1.44
N GLY A 28 7.57 -8.48 -0.80
CA GLY A 28 6.18 -8.27 -1.18
C GLY A 28 5.98 -7.71 -2.57
N ILE A 29 6.70 -6.63 -2.91
CA ILE A 29 6.64 -6.00 -4.23
C ILE A 29 7.11 -6.98 -5.31
N PHE A 30 8.18 -7.74 -5.08
CA PHE A 30 8.65 -8.76 -6.04
C PHE A 30 7.62 -9.88 -6.20
N LEU A 31 7.05 -10.39 -5.11
CA LEU A 31 5.99 -11.40 -5.17
C LEU A 31 4.78 -10.89 -5.97
N ALA A 32 4.28 -9.70 -5.65
CA ALA A 32 3.14 -9.10 -6.32
C ALA A 32 3.44 -8.80 -7.80
N SER A 33 4.62 -8.28 -8.12
CA SER A 33 5.05 -8.02 -9.49
C SER A 33 5.14 -9.30 -10.31
N GLY A 34 5.78 -10.34 -9.76
CA GLY A 34 5.87 -11.66 -10.40
C GLY A 34 4.50 -12.29 -10.64
N LEU A 35 3.57 -12.15 -9.68
CA LEU A 35 2.19 -12.62 -9.84
C LEU A 35 1.44 -11.87 -10.95
N ILE A 36 1.49 -10.52 -10.95
CA ILE A 36 0.85 -9.70 -11.99
C ILE A 36 1.40 -10.05 -13.38
N LEU A 37 2.73 -10.14 -13.52
CA LEU A 37 3.37 -10.47 -14.80
C LEU A 37 3.08 -11.90 -15.25
N SER A 38 2.98 -12.85 -14.32
CA SER A 38 2.61 -14.24 -14.64
C SER A 38 1.16 -14.32 -15.12
N LEU A 39 0.24 -13.63 -14.44
CA LEU A 39 -1.17 -13.56 -14.85
C LEU A 39 -1.31 -12.88 -16.23
N ALA A 40 -0.58 -11.80 -16.48
CA ALA A 40 -0.56 -11.15 -17.78
C ALA A 40 -0.01 -12.08 -18.87
N SER A 41 1.08 -12.80 -18.59
CA SER A 41 1.67 -13.75 -19.55
C SER A 41 0.73 -14.90 -19.87
N LEU A 42 0.05 -15.46 -18.86
CA LEU A 42 -0.96 -16.51 -19.03
C LEU A 42 -2.18 -15.99 -19.81
N PHE A 43 -2.60 -14.76 -19.56
CA PHE A 43 -3.69 -14.12 -20.29
C PHE A 43 -3.35 -13.94 -21.78
N PHE A 44 -2.13 -13.50 -22.11
CA PHE A 44 -1.70 -13.42 -23.51
C PHE A 44 -1.63 -14.79 -24.19
N GLU A 45 -1.19 -15.84 -23.49
CA GLU A 45 -1.25 -17.19 -24.06
C GLU A 45 -2.69 -17.69 -24.24
N LEU A 46 -3.59 -17.37 -23.30
CA LEU A 46 -5.00 -17.68 -23.47
C LEU A 46 -5.57 -17.00 -24.73
N LEU A 47 -5.26 -15.72 -24.96
CA LEU A 47 -5.66 -15.02 -26.19
C LEU A 47 -5.09 -15.69 -27.44
N ASN A 48 -3.83 -16.10 -27.40
CA ASN A 48 -3.20 -16.81 -28.51
C ASN A 48 -3.87 -18.17 -28.79
N LEU A 49 -4.24 -18.92 -27.75
CA LEU A 49 -4.99 -20.17 -27.89
C LEU A 49 -6.39 -19.91 -28.48
N ILE A 50 -7.08 -18.86 -28.05
CA ILE A 50 -8.37 -18.46 -28.62
C ILE A 50 -8.20 -18.16 -30.11
N TYR A 51 -7.20 -17.35 -30.46
CA TYR A 51 -6.90 -16.99 -31.84
C TYR A 51 -6.66 -18.22 -32.73
N LEU A 52 -5.89 -19.20 -32.26
CA LEU A 52 -5.48 -20.36 -33.05
C LEU A 52 -6.53 -21.47 -33.15
N TYR A 53 -7.32 -21.70 -32.09
CA TYR A 53 -8.11 -22.93 -31.97
C TYR A 53 -9.63 -22.73 -31.89
N LEU A 54 -10.13 -21.52 -31.61
CA LEU A 54 -11.58 -21.28 -31.62
C LEU A 54 -12.07 -20.93 -33.03
N PRO A 55 -13.24 -21.44 -33.45
CA PRO A 55 -13.94 -20.90 -34.61
C PRO A 55 -14.23 -19.40 -34.40
N SER A 56 -13.84 -18.55 -35.35
CA SER A 56 -13.87 -17.07 -35.20
C SER A 56 -12.98 -16.53 -34.07
N GLY A 57 -11.88 -17.23 -33.76
CA GLY A 57 -10.91 -16.85 -32.73
C GLY A 57 -10.23 -15.50 -32.98
N ASP A 58 -10.06 -15.12 -34.25
CA ASP A 58 -9.59 -13.81 -34.70
C ASP A 58 -10.52 -12.68 -34.21
N PHE A 59 -11.81 -12.79 -34.51
CA PHE A 59 -12.82 -11.81 -34.11
C PHE A 59 -12.94 -11.74 -32.59
N ALA A 60 -12.96 -12.89 -31.91
CA ALA A 60 -13.00 -12.94 -30.45
C ALA A 60 -11.78 -12.25 -29.81
N THR A 61 -10.57 -12.51 -30.33
CA THR A 61 -9.34 -11.90 -29.85
C THR A 61 -9.36 -10.38 -30.05
N LEU A 62 -9.84 -9.90 -31.20
CA LEU A 62 -9.98 -8.46 -31.46
C LEU A 62 -10.97 -7.79 -30.50
N ILE A 63 -12.13 -8.40 -30.22
CA ILE A 63 -13.10 -7.86 -29.25
C ILE A 63 -12.48 -7.77 -27.87
N ILE A 64 -11.75 -8.81 -27.43
CA ILE A 64 -11.15 -8.80 -26.10
C ILE A 64 -10.05 -7.73 -26.02
N ALA A 65 -9.13 -7.72 -27.00
CA ALA A 65 -7.96 -6.85 -27.00
C ALA A 65 -8.31 -5.37 -27.20
N TYR A 66 -9.25 -5.06 -28.09
CA TYR A 66 -9.58 -3.68 -28.49
C TYR A 66 -10.95 -3.18 -28.00
N GLY A 67 -11.80 -4.06 -27.48
CA GLY A 67 -13.08 -3.68 -26.88
C GLY A 67 -13.05 -3.78 -25.36
N ILE A 68 -12.92 -5.01 -24.84
CA ILE A 68 -13.08 -5.30 -23.40
C ILE A 68 -11.94 -4.70 -22.58
N LEU A 69 -10.67 -4.94 -22.95
CA LEU A 69 -9.52 -4.43 -22.19
C LEU A 69 -9.50 -2.89 -22.11
N PRO A 70 -9.69 -2.13 -23.22
CA PRO A 70 -9.78 -0.68 -23.15
C PRO A 70 -10.98 -0.21 -22.33
N LEU A 71 -12.14 -0.87 -22.43
CA LEU A 71 -13.30 -0.53 -21.61
C LEU A 71 -13.00 -0.69 -20.11
N ILE A 72 -12.40 -1.81 -19.70
CA ILE A 72 -11.97 -2.04 -18.30
C ILE A 72 -10.99 -0.94 -17.87
N PHE A 73 -10.01 -0.61 -18.70
CA PHE A 73 -9.05 0.46 -18.42
C PHE A 73 -9.73 1.82 -18.21
N LEU A 74 -10.68 2.19 -19.09
CA LEU A 74 -11.45 3.43 -18.97
C LEU A 74 -12.32 3.45 -17.72
N LEU A 75 -12.94 2.32 -17.34
CA LEU A 75 -13.71 2.19 -16.11
C LEU A 75 -12.82 2.37 -14.86
N VAL A 76 -11.61 1.81 -14.85
CA VAL A 76 -10.63 2.02 -13.77
C VAL A 76 -10.25 3.49 -13.67
N CYS A 77 -9.90 4.14 -14.78
CA CYS A 77 -9.57 5.56 -14.80
C CYS A 77 -10.75 6.43 -14.31
N GLY A 78 -11.96 6.14 -14.80
CA GLY A 78 -13.19 6.80 -14.37
C GLY A 78 -13.42 6.65 -12.87
N TYR A 79 -13.22 5.45 -12.32
CA TYR A 79 -13.33 5.20 -10.89
C TYR A 79 -12.39 6.12 -10.07
N PHE A 80 -11.11 6.22 -10.45
CA PHE A 80 -10.14 7.12 -9.79
C PHE A 80 -10.55 8.60 -9.89
N ILE A 81 -11.07 9.04 -11.03
CA ILE A 81 -11.54 10.42 -11.24
C ILE A 81 -12.77 10.73 -10.38
N PHE A 82 -13.79 9.87 -10.42
CA PHE A 82 -15.02 10.07 -9.65
C PHE A 82 -14.82 9.86 -8.15
N ASN A 83 -13.82 9.09 -7.73
CA ASN A 83 -13.45 8.92 -6.32
C ASN A 83 -13.19 10.26 -5.62
N SER A 84 -12.54 11.20 -6.32
CA SER A 84 -12.26 12.54 -5.78
C SER A 84 -13.54 13.32 -5.42
N LYS A 85 -14.60 13.18 -6.23
CA LYS A 85 -15.90 13.79 -5.94
C LYS A 85 -16.52 13.19 -4.68
N THR A 86 -16.49 11.87 -4.54
CA THR A 86 -17.00 11.15 -3.36
C THR A 86 -16.21 11.49 -2.10
N MET A 87 -14.89 11.62 -2.20
CA MET A 87 -14.04 12.08 -1.10
C MET A 87 -14.42 13.49 -0.67
N ARG A 88 -14.64 14.41 -1.63
CA ARG A 88 -15.03 15.79 -1.31
C ARG A 88 -16.38 15.89 -0.62
N THR A 89 -17.35 15.04 -0.97
CA THR A 89 -18.68 15.07 -0.35
C THR A 89 -18.69 14.47 1.05
N LYS A 90 -17.91 13.41 1.29
CA LYS A 90 -17.91 12.69 2.57
C LYS A 90 -16.90 13.22 3.59
N GLU A 91 -15.72 13.65 3.13
CA GLU A 91 -14.61 14.09 4.00
C GLU A 91 -14.39 15.61 3.95
N GLY A 92 -15.07 16.31 3.04
CA GLY A 92 -14.90 17.75 2.81
C GLY A 92 -13.78 18.09 1.82
N LYS A 93 -13.49 19.39 1.68
CA LYS A 93 -12.44 19.87 0.75
C LYS A 93 -11.06 19.52 1.31
N SER A 94 -10.33 18.65 0.62
CA SER A 94 -8.92 18.37 0.91
C SER A 94 -8.10 18.34 -0.37
N ALA A 95 -6.89 18.93 -0.36
CA ALA A 95 -5.95 18.80 -1.46
C ALA A 95 -5.60 17.33 -1.75
N THR A 96 -5.59 16.50 -0.70
CA THR A 96 -5.30 15.07 -0.83
C THR A 96 -6.38 14.32 -1.62
N ALA A 97 -7.65 14.75 -1.55
CA ALA A 97 -8.74 14.14 -2.31
C ALA A 97 -8.55 14.27 -3.83
N LYS A 98 -7.74 15.23 -4.29
CA LYS A 98 -7.43 15.41 -5.73
C LYS A 98 -6.40 14.41 -6.25
N LEU A 99 -5.63 13.75 -5.37
CA LEU A 99 -4.59 12.80 -5.77
C LEU A 99 -5.17 11.63 -6.57
N SER A 100 -6.34 11.12 -6.18
CA SER A 100 -7.00 10.03 -6.89
C SER A 100 -7.40 10.44 -8.32
N ALA A 101 -7.97 11.64 -8.49
CA ALA A 101 -8.33 12.14 -9.81
C ALA A 101 -7.09 12.45 -10.67
N LEU A 102 -6.04 13.02 -10.10
CA LEU A 102 -4.78 13.26 -10.81
C LEU A 102 -4.18 11.95 -11.31
N PHE A 103 -4.20 10.90 -10.49
CA PHE A 103 -3.73 9.57 -10.89
C PHE A 103 -4.58 8.98 -12.04
N GLY A 104 -5.92 9.07 -11.95
CA GLY A 104 -6.81 8.62 -13.03
C GLY A 104 -6.61 9.38 -14.34
N LEU A 105 -6.42 10.71 -14.28
CA LEU A 105 -6.08 11.53 -15.44
C LEU A 105 -4.70 11.19 -16.01
N ASN A 106 -3.70 10.95 -15.15
CA ASN A 106 -2.38 10.52 -15.58
C ASN A 106 -2.46 9.22 -16.39
N LEU A 107 -3.19 8.22 -15.92
CA LEU A 107 -3.39 6.97 -16.67
C LEU A 107 -4.02 7.22 -18.04
N LEU A 108 -5.09 8.03 -18.12
CA LEU A 108 -5.76 8.36 -19.39
C LEU A 108 -4.86 9.09 -20.39
N ILE A 109 -3.85 9.83 -19.93
CA ILE A 109 -2.95 10.60 -20.79
C ILE A 109 -1.69 9.78 -21.11
N ALA A 110 -0.99 9.29 -20.10
CA ALA A 110 0.31 8.66 -20.24
C ALA A 110 0.25 7.36 -21.04
N PHE A 111 -0.78 6.54 -20.83
CA PHE A 111 -0.88 5.25 -21.52
C PHE A 111 -1.10 5.44 -23.03
N PRO A 112 -2.11 6.20 -23.51
CA PRO A 112 -2.23 6.53 -24.94
C PRO A 112 -1.04 7.33 -25.48
N ALA A 113 -0.44 8.23 -24.70
CA ALA A 113 0.73 8.99 -25.12
C ALA A 113 1.93 8.09 -25.47
N LEU A 114 2.13 6.99 -24.73
CA LEU A 114 3.16 6.02 -25.07
C LEU A 114 2.91 5.36 -26.44
N PHE A 115 1.68 4.90 -26.70
CA PHE A 115 1.34 4.30 -28.01
C PHE A 115 1.47 5.31 -29.15
N MET A 116 1.03 6.55 -28.94
CA MET A 116 1.18 7.62 -29.92
C MET A 116 2.67 7.92 -30.17
N LEU A 117 3.51 7.96 -29.14
CA LEU A 117 4.95 8.19 -29.29
C LEU A 117 5.62 7.14 -30.18
N PHE A 118 5.18 5.87 -30.15
CA PHE A 118 5.68 4.83 -31.06
C PHE A 118 5.17 4.98 -32.49
N THR A 119 4.03 5.64 -32.70
CA THR A 119 3.52 5.96 -34.04
C THR A 119 4.29 7.14 -34.65
N PHE A 120 4.70 8.12 -33.83
CA PHE A 120 5.56 9.21 -34.24
C PHE A 120 7.04 8.79 -34.21
N SER A 121 7.59 8.45 -35.38
CA SER A 121 9.02 8.15 -35.53
C SER A 121 9.90 9.37 -35.19
N THR A 122 11.19 9.15 -34.91
CA THR A 122 12.24 10.19 -34.78
C THR A 122 12.39 11.07 -36.03
N LYS A 123 11.74 10.70 -37.14
CA LYS A 123 11.61 11.54 -38.35
C LYS A 123 10.70 12.75 -38.16
N THR A 124 9.76 12.70 -37.21
CA THR A 124 8.77 13.77 -36.97
C THR A 124 9.15 14.65 -35.78
N ILE A 125 9.81 14.08 -34.77
CA ILE A 125 10.21 14.76 -33.54
C ILE A 125 11.74 14.68 -33.42
N PRO A 126 12.45 15.76 -33.03
CA PRO A 126 13.89 15.71 -32.78
C PRO A 126 14.25 14.54 -31.86
N GLN A 127 15.25 13.76 -32.26
CA GLN A 127 15.63 12.50 -31.61
C GLN A 127 15.80 12.63 -30.09
N ILE A 128 16.47 13.69 -29.63
CA ILE A 128 16.68 13.96 -28.20
C ILE A 128 15.35 14.13 -27.46
N ILE A 129 14.41 14.88 -28.03
CA ILE A 129 13.08 15.10 -27.43
C ILE A 129 12.31 13.79 -27.36
N TRP A 130 12.37 12.97 -28.42
CA TRP A 130 11.72 11.66 -28.45
C TRP A 130 12.21 10.75 -27.31
N TYR A 131 13.53 10.67 -27.07
CA TYR A 131 14.07 9.87 -25.97
C TYR A 131 13.76 10.43 -24.58
N ILE A 132 13.70 11.76 -24.42
CA ILE A 132 13.26 12.39 -23.16
C ILE A 132 11.79 12.03 -22.86
N LEU A 133 10.91 12.13 -23.87
CA LEU A 133 9.51 11.75 -23.73
C LEU A 133 9.37 10.26 -23.42
N LEU A 134 10.12 9.39 -24.12
CA LEU A 134 10.16 7.97 -23.84
C LEU A 134 10.60 7.70 -22.40
N TYR A 135 11.67 8.35 -21.93
CA TYR A 135 12.16 8.20 -20.56
C TYR A 135 11.08 8.55 -19.53
N ILE A 136 10.43 9.71 -19.67
CA ILE A 136 9.38 10.17 -18.75
C ILE A 136 8.21 9.18 -18.72
N LEU A 137 7.74 8.74 -19.90
CA LEU A 137 6.60 7.82 -20.00
C LEU A 137 6.95 6.42 -19.46
N LEU A 138 8.16 5.91 -19.71
CA LEU A 138 8.60 4.62 -19.16
C LEU A 138 8.70 4.67 -17.64
N ILE A 139 9.24 5.76 -17.07
CA ILE A 139 9.26 5.96 -15.62
C ILE A 139 7.85 5.98 -15.05
N ASP A 140 6.94 6.75 -15.66
CA ASP A 140 5.55 6.83 -15.21
C ASP A 140 4.86 5.46 -15.20
N ILE A 141 5.01 4.69 -16.28
CA ILE A 141 4.43 3.35 -16.41
C ILE A 141 5.01 2.39 -15.37
N ILE A 142 6.33 2.43 -15.14
CA ILE A 142 6.96 1.59 -14.11
C ILE A 142 6.46 1.97 -12.73
N LEU A 143 6.31 3.27 -12.42
CA LEU A 143 5.75 3.71 -11.14
C LEU A 143 4.28 3.29 -10.99
N CYS A 144 3.48 3.38 -12.05
CA CYS A 144 2.09 2.88 -12.05
C CYS A 144 2.03 1.36 -11.84
N PHE A 145 2.92 0.60 -12.48
CA PHE A 145 3.04 -0.84 -12.27
C PHE A 145 3.45 -1.17 -10.83
N LEU A 146 4.45 -0.47 -10.28
CA LEU A 146 4.88 -0.64 -8.90
C LEU A 146 3.78 -0.25 -7.89
N PHE A 147 2.93 0.72 -8.24
CA PHE A 147 1.75 1.05 -7.45
C PHE A 147 0.71 -0.08 -7.47
N ALA A 148 0.45 -0.68 -8.63
CA ALA A 148 -0.42 -1.87 -8.71
C ALA A 148 0.13 -3.05 -7.90
N ALA A 149 1.44 -3.30 -7.99
CA ALA A 149 2.12 -4.31 -7.17
C ALA A 149 2.04 -3.98 -5.67
N TYR A 150 2.15 -2.70 -5.30
CA TYR A 150 1.96 -2.24 -3.93
C TYR A 150 0.54 -2.50 -3.42
N ILE A 151 -0.50 -2.19 -4.20
CA ILE A 151 -1.90 -2.46 -3.83
C ILE A 151 -2.09 -3.96 -3.57
N LEU A 152 -1.65 -4.79 -4.52
CA LEU A 152 -1.76 -6.24 -4.42
C LEU A 152 -1.03 -6.77 -3.19
N TYR A 153 0.21 -6.33 -2.95
CA TYR A 153 0.94 -6.74 -1.75
C TYR A 153 0.28 -6.22 -0.45
N SER A 154 -0.24 -4.99 -0.44
CA SER A 154 -0.97 -4.45 0.71
C SER A 154 -2.20 -5.31 1.04
N TRP A 155 -2.88 -5.84 0.04
CA TRP A 155 -3.98 -6.80 0.24
C TRP A 155 -3.48 -8.16 0.74
N MET A 156 -2.47 -8.76 0.08
CA MET A 156 -1.90 -10.05 0.49
C MET A 156 -1.32 -10.02 1.91
N SER A 157 -0.72 -8.90 2.32
CA SER A 157 -0.09 -8.75 3.64
C SER A 157 -1.08 -8.87 4.80
N GLN A 158 -2.37 -8.63 4.54
CA GLN A 158 -3.45 -8.77 5.52
C GLN A 158 -3.82 -10.25 5.76
N MET A 159 -3.41 -11.15 4.88
CA MET A 159 -3.65 -12.59 4.99
C MET A 159 -2.56 -13.32 5.77
N ILE A 160 -1.49 -12.63 6.17
CA ILE A 160 -0.38 -13.23 6.90
C ILE A 160 -0.89 -13.63 8.30
N PRO A 161 -0.83 -14.92 8.68
CA PRO A 161 -1.29 -15.38 9.98
C PRO A 161 -0.56 -14.68 11.12
N LEU A 162 -1.32 -14.33 12.16
CA LEU A 162 -0.81 -13.64 13.35
C LEU A 162 -0.44 -14.63 14.46
N GLN A 163 0.29 -14.12 15.46
CA GLN A 163 0.58 -14.86 16.69
C GLN A 163 -0.71 -15.22 17.44
N LYS A 164 -0.74 -16.44 18.00
CA LYS A 164 -1.88 -16.95 18.79
C LYS A 164 -1.98 -16.29 20.16
N LYS A 165 -0.85 -16.21 20.88
CA LYS A 165 -0.73 -15.50 22.16
C LYS A 165 -0.36 -14.05 21.89
N ILE A 166 -1.07 -13.11 22.51
CA ILE A 166 -0.83 -11.67 22.41
C ILE A 166 -0.74 -11.11 23.83
N ASP A 167 0.38 -10.44 24.14
CA ASP A 167 0.61 -9.80 25.44
C ASP A 167 0.29 -8.30 25.38
N TYR A 168 0.54 -7.64 24.24
CA TYR A 168 0.20 -6.22 24.03
C TYR A 168 -0.48 -5.94 22.70
N ILE A 169 -1.43 -5.01 22.73
CA ILE A 169 -2.19 -4.51 21.58
C ILE A 169 -2.00 -3.00 21.48
N ILE A 170 -1.12 -2.56 20.59
CA ILE A 170 -0.90 -1.13 20.33
C ILE A 170 -2.03 -0.62 19.44
N ILE A 171 -2.71 0.46 19.79
CA ILE A 171 -3.67 1.15 18.91
C ILE A 171 -3.03 2.44 18.43
N LEU A 172 -2.83 2.55 17.11
CA LEU A 172 -2.30 3.78 16.51
C LEU A 172 -3.41 4.80 16.32
N GLY A 173 -3.17 6.04 16.73
CA GLY A 173 -4.09 7.14 16.51
C GLY A 173 -4.19 7.62 15.05
N SER A 174 -5.25 8.38 14.73
CA SER A 174 -5.67 8.70 13.36
C SER A 174 -6.32 10.07 13.17
N GLY A 175 -6.10 10.96 14.13
CA GLY A 175 -6.75 12.24 14.30
C GLY A 175 -8.06 12.16 15.08
N VAL A 176 -8.36 13.19 15.86
CA VAL A 176 -9.65 13.39 16.57
C VAL A 176 -10.16 14.82 16.39
N ARG A 177 -11.49 15.00 16.34
CA ARG A 177 -12.13 16.33 16.20
C ARG A 177 -12.95 16.74 17.43
N SER A 178 -13.09 15.83 18.38
CA SER A 178 -13.79 15.98 19.65
C SER A 178 -13.15 15.00 20.63
N GLU A 179 -13.70 14.90 21.84
CA GLU A 179 -13.32 13.82 22.76
C GLU A 179 -13.82 12.43 22.33
N GLU A 180 -14.59 12.36 21.25
CA GLU A 180 -15.10 11.10 20.70
C GLU A 180 -14.19 10.56 19.61
N VAL A 181 -14.07 9.24 19.55
CA VAL A 181 -13.28 8.57 18.54
C VAL A 181 -14.01 8.62 17.18
N PRO A 182 -13.40 9.17 16.11
CA PRO A 182 -14.02 9.17 14.79
C PRO A 182 -14.09 7.75 14.21
N PRO A 183 -14.88 7.52 13.14
CA PRO A 183 -15.08 6.18 12.58
C PRO A 183 -13.80 5.41 12.24
N LEU A 184 -12.77 6.09 11.72
CA LEU A 184 -11.47 5.45 11.44
C LEU A 184 -10.77 4.99 12.72
N LEU A 185 -10.73 5.82 13.76
CA LEU A 185 -10.10 5.47 15.03
C LEU A 185 -10.89 4.37 15.75
N LYS A 186 -12.23 4.47 15.75
CA LYS A 186 -13.14 3.46 16.28
C LYS A 186 -12.88 2.09 15.64
N SER A 187 -12.74 2.03 14.31
CA SER A 187 -12.46 0.76 13.62
C SER A 187 -11.15 0.09 14.08
N ARG A 188 -10.13 0.89 14.44
CA ARG A 188 -8.85 0.38 14.97
C ARG A 188 -9.02 -0.17 16.38
N LEU A 189 -9.77 0.54 17.22
CA LEU A 189 -10.09 0.13 18.58
C LEU A 189 -10.91 -1.17 18.57
N ASP A 190 -11.97 -1.22 17.77
CA ASP A 190 -12.83 -2.40 17.63
C ASP A 190 -12.02 -3.62 17.15
N LYS A 191 -11.10 -3.41 16.19
CA LYS A 191 -10.21 -4.47 15.75
C LYS A 191 -9.28 -4.93 16.86
N GLY A 192 -8.79 -4.03 17.70
CA GLY A 192 -8.01 -4.36 18.89
C GLY A 192 -8.82 -5.16 19.92
N ILE A 193 -10.07 -4.76 20.16
CA ILE A 193 -11.00 -5.46 21.06
C ILE A 193 -11.24 -6.90 20.59
N GLU A 194 -11.36 -7.13 19.27
CA GLU A 194 -11.49 -8.50 18.72
C GLU A 194 -10.32 -9.41 19.11
N TYR A 195 -9.09 -8.89 19.13
CA TYR A 195 -7.91 -9.65 19.57
C TYR A 195 -7.83 -9.79 21.09
N TYR A 196 -8.24 -8.75 21.82
CA TYR A 196 -8.32 -8.76 23.27
C TYR A 196 -9.33 -9.81 23.79
N GLN A 197 -10.49 -9.95 23.15
CA GLN A 197 -11.47 -10.98 23.52
C GLN A 197 -10.91 -12.40 23.43
N LYS A 198 -9.96 -12.63 22.51
CA LYS A 198 -9.24 -13.91 22.36
C LYS A 198 -8.00 -14.00 23.27
N ASN A 199 -7.57 -12.89 23.86
CA ASN A 199 -6.41 -12.77 24.75
C ASN A 199 -6.74 -11.82 25.93
N PRO A 200 -7.60 -12.22 26.88
CA PRO A 200 -8.12 -11.29 27.90
C PRO A 200 -7.07 -10.74 28.87
N THR A 201 -5.87 -11.32 28.88
CA THR A 201 -4.72 -10.86 29.68
C THR A 201 -3.89 -9.80 28.96
N ALA A 202 -4.15 -9.55 27.68
CA ALA A 202 -3.39 -8.60 26.88
C ALA A 202 -3.64 -7.16 27.36
N LYS A 203 -2.61 -6.32 27.35
CA LYS A 203 -2.75 -4.89 27.65
C LYS A 203 -2.85 -4.08 26.36
N PHE A 204 -3.70 -3.07 26.35
CA PHE A 204 -3.72 -2.06 25.31
C PHE A 204 -2.61 -1.03 25.53
N VAL A 205 -2.01 -0.57 24.44
CA VAL A 205 -1.16 0.64 24.43
C VAL A 205 -1.82 1.62 23.46
N VAL A 206 -2.51 2.62 23.98
CA VAL A 206 -3.13 3.65 23.13
C VAL A 206 -2.09 4.73 22.85
N SER A 207 -1.72 4.90 21.58
CA SER A 207 -0.58 5.72 21.16
C SER A 207 -0.98 6.75 20.12
N GLY A 208 -0.94 8.01 20.55
CA GLY A 208 -1.25 9.18 19.73
C GLY A 208 -1.33 10.45 20.58
N GLY A 209 -0.50 11.44 20.25
CA GLY A 209 -0.49 12.74 20.92
C GLY A 209 -1.65 13.64 20.53
N GLN A 210 -1.50 14.94 20.80
CA GLN A 210 -2.49 15.97 20.49
C GLN A 210 -2.00 16.81 19.31
N GLY A 211 -2.74 16.77 18.20
CA GLY A 211 -2.54 17.66 17.08
C GLY A 211 -2.94 19.11 17.39
N ALA A 212 -2.42 20.07 16.63
CA ALA A 212 -2.69 21.49 16.86
C ALA A 212 -4.18 21.87 16.76
N ASP A 213 -4.94 21.16 15.92
CA ASP A 213 -6.37 21.38 15.70
C ASP A 213 -7.26 20.43 16.54
N GLU A 214 -6.68 19.72 17.51
CA GLU A 214 -7.37 18.68 18.28
C GLU A 214 -7.67 19.14 19.71
N PRO A 215 -8.88 18.91 20.24
CA PRO A 215 -9.26 19.38 21.57
C PRO A 215 -8.60 18.56 22.69
N VAL A 216 -8.23 17.31 22.41
CA VAL A 216 -7.58 16.36 23.34
C VAL A 216 -6.60 15.49 22.56
N SER A 217 -5.70 14.80 23.25
CA SER A 217 -4.86 13.79 22.59
C SER A 217 -5.69 12.64 22.05
N GLU A 218 -5.24 12.06 20.94
CA GLU A 218 -5.83 10.86 20.36
C GLU A 218 -5.89 9.72 21.40
N ALA A 219 -4.82 9.56 22.20
CA ALA A 219 -4.75 8.58 23.28
C ALA A 219 -5.81 8.78 24.36
N PHE A 220 -6.15 10.03 24.71
CA PHE A 220 -7.23 10.33 25.65
C PHE A 220 -8.58 9.81 25.14
N ALA A 221 -8.93 10.16 23.90
CA ALA A 221 -10.17 9.69 23.28
C ALA A 221 -10.21 8.15 23.18
N MET A 222 -9.09 7.52 22.81
CA MET A 222 -8.97 6.05 22.76
C MET A 222 -9.20 5.39 24.12
N ARG A 223 -8.59 5.92 25.19
CA ARG A 223 -8.78 5.39 26.56
C ARG A 223 -10.23 5.51 27.01
N LYS A 224 -10.85 6.67 26.80
CA LYS A 224 -12.27 6.93 27.11
C LYS A 224 -13.17 5.92 26.39
N TYR A 225 -12.89 5.66 25.10
CA TYR A 225 -13.62 4.65 24.33
C TYR A 225 -13.45 3.24 24.89
N LEU A 226 -12.22 2.78 25.15
CA LEU A 226 -11.98 1.43 25.69
C LEU A 226 -12.66 1.22 27.06
N GLN A 227 -12.65 2.24 27.92
CA GLN A 227 -13.38 2.19 29.20
C GLN A 227 -14.90 2.05 29.00
N SER A 228 -15.47 2.76 28.02
CA SER A 228 -16.90 2.59 27.65
C SER A 228 -17.23 1.18 27.14
N GLN A 229 -16.22 0.44 26.67
CA GLN A 229 -16.34 -0.97 26.25
C GLN A 229 -16.01 -1.95 27.40
N ASN A 230 -16.02 -1.49 28.65
CA ASN A 230 -15.73 -2.28 29.85
C ASN A 230 -14.31 -2.86 29.91
N ILE A 231 -13.34 -2.24 29.24
CA ILE A 231 -11.92 -2.62 29.39
C ILE A 231 -11.37 -2.00 30.68
N PRO A 232 -10.87 -2.81 31.64
CA PRO A 232 -10.28 -2.33 32.88
C PRO A 232 -9.15 -1.33 32.67
N ASN A 233 -9.15 -0.26 33.48
CA ASN A 233 -8.17 0.82 33.34
C ASN A 233 -6.71 0.35 33.50
N HIS A 234 -6.45 -0.67 34.34
CA HIS A 234 -5.11 -1.21 34.55
C HIS A 234 -4.56 -1.99 33.34
N GLN A 235 -5.40 -2.31 32.36
CA GLN A 235 -5.01 -2.93 31.10
C GLN A 235 -4.80 -1.91 29.98
N ILE A 236 -4.98 -0.61 30.24
CA ILE A 236 -4.82 0.45 29.25
C ILE A 236 -3.59 1.29 29.60
N LEU A 237 -2.52 1.10 28.86
CA LEU A 237 -1.30 1.90 28.93
C LEU A 237 -1.43 3.12 28.00
N PHE A 238 -0.98 4.27 28.49
CA PHE A 238 -1.29 5.58 27.92
C PHE A 238 -0.05 6.25 27.32
N GLU A 239 -0.10 6.63 26.04
CA GLU A 239 0.97 7.35 25.34
C GLU A 239 0.41 8.53 24.54
N ASP A 240 0.66 9.76 25.02
CA ASP A 240 0.02 10.99 24.54
C ASP A 240 1.00 12.04 23.97
N LYS A 241 2.23 11.66 23.61
CA LYS A 241 3.29 12.60 23.19
C LYS A 241 3.69 12.48 21.73
N SER A 242 3.34 11.40 21.08
CA SER A 242 3.67 11.11 19.69
C SER A 242 2.99 12.07 18.70
N THR A 243 3.76 12.53 17.71
CA THR A 243 3.29 13.36 16.58
C THR A 243 3.45 12.66 15.24
N THR A 244 4.17 11.52 15.21
CA THR A 244 4.42 10.74 14.01
C THR A 244 4.21 9.24 14.25
N THR A 245 3.94 8.48 13.19
CA THR A 245 3.88 7.01 13.27
C THR A 245 5.18 6.38 13.76
N TYR A 246 6.33 7.02 13.52
CA TYR A 246 7.61 6.57 14.05
C TYR A 246 7.66 6.72 15.58
N GLU A 247 7.24 7.88 16.08
CA GLU A 247 7.15 8.14 17.52
C GLU A 247 6.13 7.25 18.21
N ASN A 248 4.97 6.99 17.59
CA ASN A 248 3.99 6.02 18.10
C ASN A 248 4.67 4.69 18.44
N MET A 249 5.42 4.14 17.48
CA MET A 249 6.14 2.87 17.65
C MET A 249 7.27 2.97 18.68
N LEU A 250 8.02 4.08 18.69
CA LEU A 250 9.14 4.28 19.59
C LEU A 250 8.70 4.41 21.06
N PHE A 251 7.65 5.22 21.30
CA PHE A 251 7.14 5.48 22.64
C PHE A 251 6.33 4.30 23.17
N SER A 252 5.53 3.65 22.31
CA SER A 252 4.89 2.37 22.66
C SER A 252 5.92 1.32 23.08
N LYS A 253 7.04 1.21 22.35
CA LYS A 253 8.13 0.29 22.72
C LYS A 253 8.70 0.60 24.10
N ARG A 254 8.90 1.87 24.45
CA ARG A 254 9.41 2.28 25.75
C ARG A 254 8.46 1.85 26.87
N ILE A 255 7.18 2.19 26.72
CA ILE A 255 6.12 1.85 27.69
C ILE A 255 6.03 0.33 27.90
N ILE A 256 6.05 -0.44 26.81
CA ILE A 256 6.00 -1.91 26.90
C ILE A 256 7.24 -2.45 27.62
N ASN A 257 8.43 -1.94 27.34
CA ASN A 257 9.66 -2.41 27.99
C ASN A 257 9.68 -2.11 29.50
N GLU A 258 9.07 -1.00 29.92
CA GLU A 258 8.93 -0.60 31.32
C GLU A 258 7.87 -1.44 32.04
N ASP A 259 6.73 -1.71 31.40
CA ASP A 259 5.63 -2.49 31.96
C ASP A 259 5.88 -4.00 31.95
N TRP A 260 6.72 -4.50 31.04
CA TRP A 260 6.95 -5.93 30.87
C TRP A 260 7.87 -6.51 31.95
N SER A 261 7.31 -7.44 32.73
CA SER A 261 7.96 -8.05 33.89
C SER A 261 8.93 -9.20 33.54
N ASP A 262 8.66 -9.96 32.48
CA ASP A 262 9.45 -11.14 32.12
C ASP A 262 10.70 -10.75 31.31
N LYS A 263 11.85 -10.61 31.97
CA LYS A 263 13.09 -10.20 31.28
C LYS A 263 13.71 -11.32 30.44
N GLU A 264 13.25 -12.57 30.56
CA GLU A 264 13.78 -13.72 29.84
C GLU A 264 13.06 -13.95 28.51
N MET A 265 11.75 -13.68 28.46
CA MET A 265 10.93 -13.87 27.26
C MET A 265 10.45 -12.52 26.68
N PRO A 266 10.67 -12.23 25.39
CA PRO A 266 10.12 -11.01 24.78
C PRO A 266 8.59 -11.10 24.65
N PRO A 267 7.86 -10.00 24.86
CA PRO A 267 6.40 -10.00 24.73
C PRO A 267 5.96 -10.18 23.27
N SER A 268 4.81 -10.82 23.09
CA SER A 268 4.09 -10.91 21.83
C SER A 268 3.24 -9.65 21.62
N ILE A 269 3.52 -8.90 20.56
CA ILE A 269 2.93 -7.57 20.34
C ILE A 269 2.23 -7.54 18.99
N ILE A 270 1.01 -7.02 18.98
CA ILE A 270 0.36 -6.57 17.75
C ILE A 270 0.14 -5.06 17.77
N PHE A 271 -0.03 -4.46 16.59
CA PHE A 271 -0.52 -3.08 16.48
C PHE A 271 -1.72 -3.01 15.54
N SER A 272 -2.77 -2.29 15.93
CA SER A 272 -3.98 -2.07 15.15
C SER A 272 -3.92 -0.74 14.44
N THR A 273 -4.17 -0.78 13.13
CA THR A 273 -4.32 0.41 12.28
C THR A 273 -5.21 0.08 11.10
N ASN A 274 -5.66 1.08 10.34
CA ASN A 274 -6.42 0.83 9.12
C ASN A 274 -5.63 0.03 8.06
N ASN A 275 -6.35 -0.79 7.27
CA ASN A 275 -5.79 -1.70 6.26
C ASN A 275 -4.72 -1.07 5.36
N TYR A 276 -4.97 0.14 4.85
CA TYR A 276 -4.03 0.85 3.96
C TYR A 276 -2.71 1.24 4.66
N HIS A 277 -2.69 1.33 5.99
CA HIS A 277 -1.58 1.86 6.78
C HIS A 277 -0.70 0.76 7.42
N VAL A 278 -1.10 -0.52 7.31
CA VAL A 278 -0.41 -1.64 7.98
C VAL A 278 1.05 -1.77 7.53
N LEU A 279 1.33 -1.59 6.23
CA LEU A 279 2.69 -1.70 5.69
C LEU A 279 3.60 -0.58 6.22
N ARG A 280 3.11 0.66 6.27
CA ARG A 280 3.85 1.79 6.83
C ARG A 280 4.06 1.65 8.34
N GLY A 281 3.05 1.20 9.09
CA GLY A 281 3.22 0.85 10.50
C GLY A 281 4.30 -0.23 10.70
N SER A 282 4.27 -1.28 9.89
CA SER A 282 5.23 -2.40 9.98
C SER A 282 6.67 -1.94 9.70
N LEU A 283 6.84 -1.03 8.75
CA LEU A 283 8.12 -0.40 8.43
C LEU A 283 8.69 0.40 9.60
N TYR A 284 7.87 1.19 10.30
CA TYR A 284 8.32 1.95 11.47
C TYR A 284 8.60 1.06 12.67
N ALA A 285 7.77 0.04 12.91
CA ALA A 285 8.02 -0.98 13.94
C ALA A 285 9.40 -1.65 13.73
N GLN A 286 9.72 -2.03 12.49
CA GLN A 286 11.05 -2.58 12.15
C GLN A 286 12.18 -1.59 12.41
N ARG A 287 12.00 -0.30 12.07
CA ARG A 287 13.02 0.74 12.30
C ARG A 287 13.35 0.94 13.78
N VAL A 288 12.34 0.92 14.64
CA VAL A 288 12.55 1.03 16.09
C VAL A 288 12.91 -0.32 16.74
N LYS A 289 13.08 -1.39 15.94
CA LYS A 289 13.32 -2.76 16.41
C LYS A 289 12.25 -3.27 17.38
N LEU A 290 11.00 -2.89 17.14
CA LEU A 290 9.83 -3.41 17.86
C LEU A 290 9.27 -4.60 17.08
N LYS A 291 9.28 -5.79 17.69
CA LYS A 291 8.75 -7.02 17.08
C LYS A 291 7.20 -7.05 17.16
N ALA A 292 6.55 -6.05 16.56
CA ALA A 292 5.10 -5.95 16.53
C ALA A 292 4.50 -6.35 15.17
N GLN A 293 3.39 -7.08 15.20
CA GLN A 293 2.67 -7.49 13.99
C GLN A 293 1.46 -6.59 13.75
N GLY A 294 1.36 -5.99 12.57
CA GLY A 294 0.26 -5.10 12.24
C GLY A 294 -1.01 -5.84 11.86
N VAL A 295 -2.14 -5.41 12.41
CA VAL A 295 -3.48 -5.89 12.07
C VAL A 295 -4.27 -4.77 11.42
N GLY A 296 -4.92 -5.10 10.31
CA GLY A 296 -5.70 -4.16 9.52
C GLY A 296 -7.12 -4.04 10.04
N ALA A 297 -7.54 -2.82 10.34
CA ALA A 297 -8.92 -2.43 10.58
C ALA A 297 -9.60 -2.00 9.27
N PRO A 298 -10.87 -2.36 9.07
CA PRO A 298 -11.61 -2.04 7.85
C PRO A 298 -11.61 -0.54 7.59
N THR A 299 -11.57 -0.17 6.32
CA THR A 299 -11.61 1.21 5.85
C THR A 299 -12.70 1.32 4.79
N ALA A 300 -13.42 2.43 4.77
CA ALA A 300 -14.42 2.67 3.74
C ALA A 300 -13.78 2.61 2.34
N LEU A 301 -14.41 1.87 1.42
CA LEU A 301 -13.85 1.63 0.08
C LEU A 301 -13.56 2.91 -0.69
N TYR A 302 -14.40 3.95 -0.53
CA TYR A 302 -14.20 5.24 -1.18
C TYR A 302 -12.97 5.99 -0.66
N PHE A 303 -12.48 5.68 0.55
CA PHE A 303 -11.30 6.34 1.12
C PHE A 303 -9.99 5.67 0.67
N LEU A 304 -10.05 4.38 0.31
CA LEU A 304 -8.88 3.57 -0.03
C LEU A 304 -8.02 4.12 -1.17
N PRO A 305 -8.55 4.59 -2.33
CA PRO A 305 -7.70 5.01 -3.44
C PRO A 305 -6.77 6.16 -3.06
N THR A 306 -7.33 7.21 -2.46
CA THR A 306 -6.55 8.37 -2.00
C THR A 306 -5.56 7.96 -0.90
N ALA A 307 -5.98 7.14 0.05
CA ALA A 307 -5.11 6.68 1.13
C ALA A 307 -3.94 5.84 0.61
N LEU A 308 -4.19 4.85 -0.25
CA LEU A 308 -3.16 3.99 -0.82
C LEU A 308 -2.15 4.76 -1.68
N ILE A 309 -2.59 5.76 -2.46
CA ILE A 309 -1.68 6.64 -3.20
C ILE A 309 -0.74 7.37 -2.23
N ARG A 310 -1.27 7.94 -1.13
CA ARG A 310 -0.45 8.62 -0.12
C ARG A 310 0.56 7.69 0.53
N GLU A 311 0.14 6.48 0.89
CA GLU A 311 1.00 5.46 1.49
C GLU A 311 2.10 5.03 0.52
N TYR A 312 1.76 4.84 -0.76
CA TYR A 312 2.72 4.51 -1.81
C TYR A 312 3.77 5.62 -1.99
N ILE A 313 3.35 6.88 -2.08
CA ILE A 313 4.26 8.03 -2.17
C ILE A 313 5.18 8.08 -0.93
N ALA A 314 4.63 7.91 0.27
CA ALA A 314 5.42 7.89 1.50
C ALA A 314 6.48 6.77 1.48
N LEU A 315 6.14 5.58 0.97
CA LEU A 315 7.07 4.47 0.84
C LEU A 315 8.18 4.74 -0.17
N LEU A 316 7.88 5.36 -1.32
CA LEU A 316 8.89 5.77 -2.31
C LEU A 316 9.87 6.78 -1.70
N LEU A 317 9.36 7.80 -1.02
CA LEU A 317 10.18 8.83 -0.37
C LEU A 317 11.07 8.28 0.75
N HIS A 318 10.64 7.20 1.39
CA HIS A 318 11.40 6.53 2.44
C HIS A 318 12.44 5.54 1.90
N ARG A 319 12.26 5.08 0.66
CA ARG A 319 13.13 4.14 -0.05
C ARG A 319 13.75 4.78 -1.29
N LYS A 320 14.29 6.00 -1.14
CA LYS A 320 14.88 6.79 -2.24
C LYS A 320 15.90 6.02 -3.07
N ILE A 321 16.69 5.12 -2.45
CA ILE A 321 17.65 4.28 -3.17
C ILE A 321 16.94 3.44 -4.25
N ILE A 322 15.82 2.80 -3.92
CA ILE A 322 15.06 1.99 -4.88
C ILE A 322 14.50 2.90 -5.99
N LEU A 323 13.96 4.05 -5.63
CA LEU A 323 13.47 5.03 -6.60
C LEU A 323 14.58 5.46 -7.57
N PHE A 324 15.75 5.85 -7.06
CA PHE A 324 16.90 6.23 -7.88
C PHE A 324 17.45 5.06 -8.72
N SER A 325 17.42 3.83 -8.21
CA SER A 325 17.79 2.64 -8.98
C SER A 325 16.83 2.40 -10.16
N VAL A 326 15.52 2.62 -9.96
CA VAL A 326 14.54 2.54 -11.07
C VAL A 326 14.80 3.65 -12.10
N LEU A 327 14.96 4.90 -11.63
CA LEU A 327 15.26 6.05 -12.50
C LEU A 327 16.53 5.84 -13.33
N GLY A 328 17.60 5.39 -12.68
CA GLY A 328 18.90 5.12 -13.33
C GLY A 328 18.86 3.90 -14.23
N GLY A 329 18.12 2.84 -13.86
CA GLY A 329 17.98 1.64 -14.67
C GLY A 329 17.29 1.91 -16.01
N VAL A 330 16.21 2.69 -16.02
CA VAL A 330 15.55 3.10 -17.28
C VAL A 330 16.45 3.98 -18.13
N LEU A 331 17.18 4.92 -17.50
CA LEU A 331 18.12 5.76 -18.22
C LEU A 331 19.22 4.93 -18.88
N MET A 332 19.76 3.95 -18.16
CA MET A 332 20.77 3.02 -18.67
C MET A 332 20.24 2.22 -19.86
N LEU A 333 19.00 1.71 -19.81
CA LEU A 333 18.39 0.99 -20.92
C LEU A 333 18.24 1.86 -22.18
N ILE A 334 17.86 3.14 -22.00
CA ILE A 334 17.78 4.10 -23.11
C ILE A 334 19.16 4.36 -23.69
N ILE A 335 20.19 4.58 -22.85
CA ILE A 335 21.55 4.79 -23.31
C ILE A 335 22.07 3.57 -24.09
N ILE A 336 21.81 2.36 -23.60
CA ILE A 336 22.19 1.12 -24.30
C ILE A 336 21.49 1.03 -25.65
N SER A 337 20.21 1.43 -25.74
CA SER A 337 19.47 1.43 -27.02
C SER A 337 20.00 2.41 -28.06
N LEU A 338 20.85 3.38 -27.65
CA LEU A 338 21.53 4.32 -28.53
C LEU A 338 22.87 3.78 -29.06
N LEU A 339 23.41 2.72 -28.46
CA LEU A 339 24.65 2.11 -28.92
C LEU A 339 24.39 1.39 -30.25
N PRO A 340 25.26 1.57 -31.26
CA PRO A 340 25.18 0.78 -32.48
C PRO A 340 25.40 -0.71 -32.12
N ILE A 341 24.41 -1.55 -32.44
CA ILE A 341 24.49 -3.02 -32.29
C ILE A 341 25.24 -3.60 -33.48
#